data_AF-A0A2H1HR77-F1
#
_entry.id   AF-A0A2H1HR77-F1
#
_cell.length_a   1.000
_cell.length_b   1.000
_cell.length_c   1.000
_cell.angle_alpha   90.00
_cell.angle_beta   90.00
_cell.angle_gamma   90.00
#
_symmetry.space_group_name_H-M   'P 1'
#
loop_
_entity.id
_entity.type
_entity.pdbx_description
1 polymer ?
#
loop_
_entity_poly.entity_id
_entity_poly.type
_entity_poly.pdbx_seq_one_letter_code
_entity_poly.pdbx_strand_id
1 'polypeptide(L)' 'MIEWSSFAIVAIATWFSSLVVIGLFSTAVRMRAVHIDQVAEGHGNPLLKAGYWAVFALCGALVLFGVYLIVPVLHGA' A
#
# COMPACT_ATOMS: atom_id res chain seq x y z
N MET A 1 -33.69 11.66 10.93
CA MET A 1 -33.21 12.33 9.70
C MET A 1 -31.94 11.63 9.25
N ILE A 2 -31.78 11.29 7.97
CA ILE A 2 -30.58 10.60 7.49
C ILE A 2 -29.40 11.59 7.52
N GLU A 3 -28.34 11.21 8.21
CA GLU A 3 -27.07 11.94 8.25
C GLU A 3 -26.28 11.67 6.96
N TRP A 4 -26.71 12.27 5.86
CA TRP A 4 -26.04 12.18 4.54
C TRP A 4 -24.54 12.51 4.60
N SER A 5 -24.12 13.33 5.57
CA SER A 5 -22.74 13.67 5.89
C SER A 5 -21.88 12.44 6.24
N SER A 6 -22.39 11.53 7.07
CA SER A 6 -21.66 10.35 7.54
C SER A 6 -21.34 9.39 6.39
N PHE A 7 -22.31 9.20 5.48
CA PHE A 7 -22.11 8.37 4.29
C PHE A 7 -21.07 8.97 3.34
N ALA A 8 -21.08 10.29 3.14
CA ALA A 8 -20.11 10.97 2.29
C ALA A 8 -18.67 10.83 2.82
N ILE A 9 -18.49 10.93 4.14
CA ILE A 9 -17.17 10.77 4.78
C ILE A 9 -16.63 9.36 4.56
N VAL A 10 -17.44 8.32 4.79
CA VAL A 10 -17.02 6.93 4.58
C VAL A 10 -16.69 6.67 3.11
N ALA A 11 -17.50 7.21 2.20
CA ALA A 11 -17.26 7.07 0.76
C ALA A 11 -15.91 7.66 0.34
N ILE A 12 -15.62 8.90 0.78
CA ILE A 12 -14.36 9.58 0.47
C ILE A 12 -13.18 8.87 1.15
N ALA A 13 -13.32 8.48 2.42
CA ALA A 13 -12.27 7.78 3.15
C ALA A 13 -11.92 6.44 2.49
N THR A 14 -12.93 5.66 2.10
CA THR A 14 -12.74 4.37 1.42
C THR A 14 -12.09 4.56 0.06
N TRP A 15 -12.56 5.54 -0.71
CA TRP A 15 -12.00 5.84 -2.03
C TRP A 15 -10.54 6.26 -1.94
N PHE A 16 -10.21 7.17 -1.03
CA PHE A 16 -8.85 7.63 -0.81
C PHE A 16 -7.94 6.50 -0.32
N SER A 17 -8.40 5.69 0.64
CA SER A 17 -7.67 4.53 1.12
C SER A 17 -7.36 3.54 -0.02
N SER A 18 -8.34 3.28 -0.89
CA SER A 18 -8.15 2.40 -2.06
C SER A 18 -7.09 2.96 -3.02
N LEU A 19 -7.16 4.25 -3.35
CA LEU A 19 -6.17 4.91 -4.22
C LEU A 19 -4.75 4.82 -3.64
N VAL A 20 -4.60 5.05 -2.34
CA VAL A 20 -3.29 4.98 -1.66
C VAL A 20 -2.70 3.57 -1.73
N VAL A 21 -3.48 2.54 -1.39
CA VAL A 21 -3.01 1.15 -1.40
C VAL A 21 -2.65 0.70 -2.81
N ILE A 22 -3.51 0.97 -3.79
CA ILE A 22 -3.26 0.63 -5.20
C ILE A 22 -2.04 1.38 -5.73
N GLY A 23 -1.90 2.66 -5.41
CA GLY A 23 -0.78 3.50 -5.83
C GLY A 23 0.57 3.02 -5.27
N LEU A 24 0.61 2.70 -3.97
CA LEU A 24 1.81 2.15 -3.32
C LEU A 24 2.20 0.80 -3.94
N PHE A 25 1.24 -0.11 -4.11
CA PHE A 25 1.50 -1.43 -4.68
C PHE A 25 1.98 -1.35 -6.14
N SER A 26 1.30 -0.55 -6.97
CA SER A 26 1.68 -0.33 -8.37
C SER A 26 3.08 0.27 -8.49
N THR A 27 3.40 1.25 -7.64
CA THR A 27 4.73 1.86 -7.58
C THR A 27 5.80 0.85 -7.16
N ALA A 28 5.53 0.01 -6.16
CA ALA A 28 6.47 -1.01 -5.70
C ALA A 28 6.77 -2.05 -6.80
N VAL A 29 5.73 -2.52 -7.51
CA VAL A 29 5.88 -3.44 -8.65
C VAL A 29 6.69 -2.78 -9.77
N ARG A 30 6.42 -1.50 -10.08
CA ARG A 30 7.15 -0.77 -11.12
C ARG A 30 8.63 -0.59 -10.77
N MET A 31 8.96 -0.23 -9.53
CA MET A 31 10.36 -0.13 -9.10
C MET A 31 11.08 -1.49 -9.12
N ARG A 32 10.38 -2.57 -8.77
CA ARG A 32 10.92 -3.93 -8.86
C ARG A 32 11.21 -4.33 -10.30
N ALA A 33 10.31 -4.02 -11.24
CA ALA A 33 10.53 -4.28 -12.66
C ALA A 33 11.79 -3.55 -13.18
N VAL A 34 11.91 -2.25 -12.89
CA VAL A 34 13.10 -1.46 -13.25
C VAL A 34 14.38 -2.04 -12.64
N HIS A 35 14.34 -2.52 -11.39
CA HIS A 35 15.50 -3.15 -10.78
C HIS A 35 15.91 -4.45 -11.48
N ILE A 36 14.95 -5.29 -11.89
CA ILE A 36 15.23 -6.53 -12.62
C ILE A 36 15.89 -6.23 -13.97
N ASP A 37 15.37 -5.23 -14.69
CA ASP A 37 15.94 -4.79 -15.97
C ASP A 37 17.39 -4.28 -15.79
N GLN A 38 17.66 -3.47 -14.77
CA GLN A 38 19.02 -2.98 -14.47
C GLN A 38 20.01 -4.08 -14.08
N VAL A 39 19.54 -5.09 -13.35
CA VAL A 39 20.37 -6.25 -12.98
C VAL A 39 20.70 -7.09 -14.22
N ALA A 40 19.75 -7.23 -15.16
CA ALA A 40 20.00 -7.89 -16.44
C ALA A 40 21.05 -7.16 -17.30
N GLU A 41 21.09 -5.82 -17.22
CA GLU A 41 22.11 -4.97 -17.86
C GLU A 41 23.45 -4.90 -17.10
N GLY A 42 23.60 -5.62 -15.98
CA GLY A 42 24.83 -5.67 -15.18
C GLY A 42 25.04 -4.45 -14.25
N HIS A 43 24.11 -3.50 -14.23
CA HIS A 43 24.17 -2.29 -13.40
C HIS A 43 23.26 -2.40 -12.18
N GLY A 44 23.54 -3.37 -11.31
CA GLY A 44 22.76 -3.58 -10.09
C GLY A 44 22.89 -2.40 -9.12
N ASN A 45 21.88 -1.53 -9.05
CA ASN A 45 21.86 -0.44 -8.08
C ASN A 45 21.19 -0.89 -6.76
N PRO A 46 21.94 -0.99 -5.64
CA PRO A 46 21.39 -1.42 -4.35
C PRO A 46 20.39 -0.40 -3.77
N LEU A 47 20.42 0.85 -4.22
CA LEU A 47 19.48 1.89 -3.78
C LEU A 47 18.06 1.61 -4.29
N LEU A 48 17.93 1.20 -5.56
CA LEU A 48 16.63 0.77 -6.09
C LEU A 48 16.12 -0.49 -5.38
N LYS A 49 17.04 -1.39 -4.99
CA LYS A 49 16.71 -2.59 -4.23
C LYS A 49 16.08 -2.27 -2.88
N ALA A 50 16.69 -1.36 -2.14
CA ALA A 50 16.15 -0.88 -0.87
C ALA A 50 14.83 -0.14 -1.08
N GLY A 51 14.74 0.72 -2.11
CA GLY A 51 13.56 1.53 -2.41
C GLY A 51 12.30 0.71 -2.66
N TYR A 52 12.35 -0.28 -3.56
CA TYR A 52 11.15 -1.09 -3.81
C TYR A 52 10.75 -1.92 -2.59
N TRP A 53 11.71 -2.45 -1.83
CA TRP A 53 11.43 -3.26 -0.65
C TRP A 53 10.81 -2.43 0.47
N ALA A 54 11.27 -1.20 0.67
CA ALA A 54 10.69 -0.25 1.60
C ALA A 54 9.22 0.07 1.27
N VAL A 55 8.92 0.36 0.00
CA VAL A 55 7.54 0.64 -0.42
C VAL A 55 6.65 -0.61 -0.33
N PHE A 56 7.19 -1.79 -0.64
CA PHE A 56 6.46 -3.05 -0.50
C PHE A 56 6.13 -3.34 0.97
N ALA A 57 7.10 -3.15 1.87
CA ALA A 57 6.93 -3.33 3.31
C ALA A 57 5.92 -2.32 3.89
N LEU A 58 6.00 -1.05 3.47
CA LEU A 58 5.04 -0.01 3.88
C LEU A 58 3.61 -0.35 3.43
N CYS A 59 3.45 -0.80 2.18
CA CYS A 59 2.16 -1.25 1.65
C CYS A 59 1.62 -2.45 2.44
N GLY A 60 2.47 -3.44 2.69
CA GLY A 60 2.10 -4.62 3.49
C GLY A 60 1.69 -4.23 4.91
N ALA A 61 2.43 -3.34 5.56
CA ALA A 61 2.11 -2.85 6.91
C ALA A 61 0.76 -2.12 6.96
N LEU A 62 0.47 -1.26 5.97
CA LEU A 62 -0.82 -0.59 5.86
C LEU A 62 -1.99 -1.57 5.70
N VAL A 63 -1.84 -2.59 4.86
CA VAL A 63 -2.87 -3.63 4.68
C VAL A 63 -3.06 -4.44 5.95
N LEU A 64 -1.97 -4.87 6.60
CA LEU A 64 -2.02 -5.62 7.85
C LEU A 64 -2.68 -4.80 8.97
N PHE A 65 -2.41 -3.50 9.03
CA PHE A 65 -3.07 -2.60 9.95
C PHE A 65 -4.58 -2.49 9.66
N GLY A 66 -4.97 -2.41 8.39
CA GLY A 66 -6.38 -2.46 8.01
C GLY A 66 -7.06 -3.77 8.44
N VAL A 67 -6.45 -4.91 8.18
CA VAL A 67 -6.95 -6.23 8.62
C VAL A 67 -7.05 -6.31 10.14
N TYR A 68 -6.03 -5.81 10.84
CA TYR A 68 -6.01 -5.74 12.30
C TYR A 68 -7.23 -4.98 12.82
N LEU A 69 -7.61 -3.84 12.22
CA LEU A 69 -8.78 -3.06 12.64
C LEU A 69 -10.13 -3.67 12.25
N ILE A 70 -10.18 -4.53 11.23
CA ILE A 70 -11.43 -5.16 10.78
C ILE A 70 -11.75 -6.41 11.62
N VAL A 71 -10.73 -7.15 12.06
CA VAL A 71 -10.89 -8.44 12.73
C VAL A 71 -10.89 -8.27 14.26
N PRO A 72 -12.04 -8.43 14.96
CA PRO A 72 -12.15 -8.17 16.41
C PRO A 72 -11.20 -9.00 17.28
N VAL A 73 -11.01 -10.27 16.90
CA VAL A 73 -10.12 -11.22 17.57
C VAL A 73 -8.66 -10.74 17.59
N LEU A 74 -8.23 -9.94 16.61
CA LEU A 74 -6.85 -9.45 16.53
C LEU A 74 -6.66 -8.16 17.34
N HIS A 75 -7.67 -7.29 17.42
CA HIS A 75 -7.53 -5.96 18.00
C HIS A 75 -8.20 -5.74 19.37
N GLY A 76 -8.68 -6.82 20.00
CA GLY A 76 -9.14 -6.81 21.39
C GLY A 76 -10.51 -6.16 21.59
N ALA A 77 -11.48 -6.54 20.77
CA ALA A 77 -12.91 -6.29 20.99
C ALA A 77 -13.69 -7.61 21.08
#